data_AF-A0A3D2GQA4-F1
#
_entry.id   AF-A0A3D2GQA4-F1
#
_cell.length_a   1.000
_cell.length_b   1.000
_cell.length_c   1.000
_cell.angle_alpha   90.00
_cell.angle_beta   90.00
_cell.angle_gamma   90.00
#
_symmetry.space_group_name_H-M   'P 1'
#
loop_
_entity.id
_entity.type
_entity.pdbx_description
1 polymer ?
#
loop_
_entity_poly.entity_id
_entity_poly.type
_entity_poly.pdbx_seq_one_letter_code
_entity_poly.pdbx_strand_id
1 'polypeptide(L)'
;IIGQRHKGSSIGFGADVKDEEERRVGDVLRELEPEDLLKFGLIPEFVGRLPVIATLEDLDEDALVQILSEPKNALVKQYQRL
;
A
#
# COMPACT_ATOMS: atom_id res chain seq x y z
N ILE A 1 -9.93 0.09 5.78
CA ILE A 1 -9.61 -0.88 6.86
C ILE A 1 -8.45 -0.36 7.70
N ILE A 2 -7.22 -0.27 7.15
CA ILE A 2 -6.05 0.24 7.88
C ILE A 2 -6.24 1.70 8.34
N GLY A 3 -6.60 2.64 7.45
CA GLY A 3 -6.87 4.04 7.83
C GLY A 3 -7.95 4.20 8.92
N GLN A 4 -9.01 3.37 8.85
CA GLN A 4 -10.07 3.35 9.87
C GLN A 4 -9.59 2.88 11.24
N ARG A 5 -8.54 2.05 11.33
CA ARG A 5 -7.91 1.64 12.60
C ARG A 5 -7.24 2.82 13.30
N HIS A 6 -6.71 3.78 12.52
CA HIS A 6 -6.12 5.02 13.04
C HIS A 6 -7.16 6.13 13.28
N LYS A 7 -8.35 5.99 12.71
CA LYS A 7 -9.48 6.89 12.90
C LYS A 7 -10.15 6.61 14.25
N GLY A 8 -9.53 7.08 15.34
CA GLY A 8 -10.17 7.13 16.65
C GLY A 8 -11.51 7.86 16.54
N SER A 9 -12.55 7.37 17.22
CA SER A 9 -13.87 8.00 17.22
C SER A 9 -13.78 9.37 17.91
N SER A 10 -13.59 10.42 17.12
CA SER A 10 -13.34 11.76 17.61
C SER A 10 -14.66 12.53 17.63
N ILE A 11 -15.51 12.24 18.62
CA ILE A 11 -16.75 12.99 18.88
C ILE A 11 -16.49 13.95 20.04
N GLY A 12 -16.51 15.26 19.77
CA GLY A 12 -16.41 16.31 20.79
C GLY A 12 -15.68 17.56 20.30
N PHE A 13 -15.95 18.71 20.91
CA PHE A 13 -15.44 20.05 20.53
C PHE A 13 -13.90 20.23 20.62
N GLY A 14 -13.15 19.19 21.01
CA GLY A 14 -11.68 19.16 21.07
C GLY A 14 -11.06 17.93 20.39
N ALA A 15 -11.81 17.29 19.49
CA ALA A 15 -11.34 16.17 18.69
C ALA A 15 -10.26 16.62 17.69
N ASP A 16 -9.06 16.05 17.79
CA ASP A 16 -8.00 16.19 16.79
C ASP A 16 -8.37 15.34 15.56
N VAL A 17 -9.08 15.95 14.61
CA VAL A 17 -9.42 15.33 13.33
C VAL A 17 -8.22 15.47 12.42
N LYS A 18 -7.38 14.43 12.35
CA LYS A 18 -6.32 14.35 11.35
C LYS A 18 -6.94 14.05 9.99
N ASP A 19 -6.71 14.94 9.02
CA ASP A 19 -7.16 14.74 7.64
C ASP A 19 -6.49 13.49 7.03
N GLU A 20 -7.31 12.61 6.44
CA GLU A 20 -6.85 11.36 5.81
C GLU A 20 -6.32 11.57 4.39
N GLU A 21 -6.59 12.72 3.76
CA GLU A 21 -6.34 12.95 2.33
C GLU A 21 -4.86 13.14 1.96
N GLU A 22 -3.97 13.40 2.94
CA GLU A 22 -2.55 13.64 2.65
C GLU A 22 -1.67 12.38 2.61
N ARG A 23 -2.18 11.19 2.99
CA ARG A 23 -1.34 9.98 3.05
C ARG A 23 -1.37 9.20 1.75
N ARG A 24 -0.19 8.94 1.18
CA ARG A 24 -0.02 8.03 0.03
C ARG A 24 -0.46 6.61 0.41
N VAL A 25 -0.98 5.87 -0.56
CA VAL A 25 -1.53 4.52 -0.34
C VAL A 25 -0.43 3.58 0.13
N GLY A 26 0.76 3.64 -0.48
CA GLY A 26 1.92 2.85 -0.07
C GLY A 26 2.32 3.09 1.39
N ASP A 27 2.21 4.34 1.87
CA ASP A 27 2.54 4.69 3.26
C ASP A 27 1.51 4.11 4.25
N VAL A 28 0.22 4.09 3.88
CA VAL A 28 -0.83 3.42 4.68
C VAL A 28 -0.64 1.90 4.67
N LEU A 29 -0.25 1.31 3.54
CA LEU A 29 -0.05 -0.13 3.44
C LEU A 29 1.11 -0.61 4.31
N ARG A 30 2.16 0.20 4.53
CA ARG A 30 3.27 -0.11 5.44
C ARG A 30 2.83 -0.36 6.88
N GLU A 31 1.68 0.19 7.28
CA GLU A 31 1.10 0.02 8.62
C GLU A 31 0.21 -1.24 8.71
N LEU A 32 0.12 -2.07 7.67
CA LEU A 32 -0.74 -3.26 7.63
C LEU A 32 -0.44 -4.25 8.78
N GLU A 33 -1.50 -4.64 9.49
CA GLU A 33 -1.44 -5.71 10.49
C GLU A 33 -2.26 -6.95 10.07
N PRO A 34 -1.94 -8.14 10.61
CA PRO A 34 -2.70 -9.36 10.31
C PRO A 34 -4.20 -9.25 10.59
N GLU A 35 -4.60 -8.47 11.59
CA GLU A 35 -6.02 -8.23 11.88
C GLU A 35 -6.76 -7.46 10.77
N ASP A 36 -6.06 -6.61 10.03
CA ASP A 36 -6.61 -5.90 8.89
C ASP A 36 -6.91 -6.87 7.73
N LEU A 37 -6.09 -7.92 7.57
CA LEU A 37 -6.32 -9.00 6.61
C LEU A 37 -7.53 -9.87 6.97
N LEU A 38 -7.76 -10.11 8.26
CA LEU A 38 -8.95 -10.80 8.73
C LEU A 38 -10.22 -9.96 8.47
N LYS A 39 -10.17 -8.67 8.78
CA LYS A 39 -11.26 -7.72 8.50
C LYS A 39 -11.52 -7.56 6.99
N PHE A 40 -10.49 -7.73 6.15
CA PHE A 40 -10.61 -7.76 4.70
C PHE A 40 -11.30 -9.03 4.17
N GLY A 41 -11.34 -10.11 4.96
CA GLY A 41 -12.04 -11.35 4.64
C GLY A 41 -11.12 -12.56 4.45
N LEU A 42 -9.83 -12.46 4.76
CA LEU A 42 -8.94 -13.62 4.79
C LEU A 42 -9.19 -14.45 6.06
N ILE A 43 -9.12 -15.77 5.93
CA ILE A 43 -9.33 -16.68 7.06
C ILE A 43 -8.07 -16.76 7.97
N PRO A 44 -8.24 -16.96 9.29
CA PRO A 44 -7.12 -17.00 10.24
C PRO A 44 -6.04 -18.04 9.92
N GLU A 45 -6.44 -19.21 9.43
CA GLU A 45 -5.51 -20.30 9.10
C GLU A 45 -4.61 -19.95 7.92
N PHE A 46 -5.12 -19.15 6.99
CA PHE A 46 -4.37 -18.69 5.82
C PHE A 46 -3.41 -17.57 6.21
N VAL A 47 -3.88 -16.58 6.97
CA VAL A 47 -3.04 -15.48 7.47
C VAL A 47 -1.93 -16.00 8.40
N GLY A 48 -2.23 -16.99 9.25
CA GLY A 48 -1.24 -17.60 10.15
C GLY A 48 -0.12 -18.38 9.42
N ARG A 49 -0.29 -18.72 8.14
CA ARG A 49 0.74 -19.35 7.29
C ARG A 49 1.59 -18.34 6.52
N LEU A 50 1.34 -17.06 6.65
CA LEU A 50 2.10 -15.98 6.02
C LEU A 50 3.00 -15.29 7.06
N PRO A 51 4.18 -15.84 7.37
CA PRO A 51 5.08 -15.28 8.38
C PRO A 51 5.74 -13.96 7.93
N VAL A 52 5.64 -13.62 6.65
CA VAL A 52 6.27 -12.42 6.06
C VAL A 52 5.22 -11.64 5.30
N ILE A 53 5.12 -10.35 5.63
CA ILE A 53 4.27 -9.37 4.96
C ILE A 53 5.22 -8.39 4.26
N ALA A 54 4.98 -8.15 2.97
CA ALA A 54 5.70 -7.15 2.19
C ALA A 54 4.67 -6.24 1.51
N THR A 55 4.90 -4.94 1.61
CA THR A 55 4.03 -3.90 1.06
C THR A 55 4.71 -3.26 -0.13
N LEU A 56 3.94 -2.88 -1.14
CA LEU A 56 4.45 -2.17 -2.31
C LEU A 56 4.37 -0.66 -2.10
N GLU A 57 5.28 0.05 -2.74
CA GLU A 57 5.27 1.50 -2.80
C GLU A 57 4.48 1.98 -4.02
N ASP A 58 3.95 3.19 -3.93
CA ASP A 58 3.29 3.84 -5.07
C ASP A 58 4.33 4.18 -6.14
N LEU A 59 3.94 4.03 -7.41
CA LEU A 59 4.80 4.41 -8.54
C LEU A 59 4.81 5.93 -8.69
N ASP A 60 6.01 6.52 -8.76
CA ASP A 60 6.23 7.90 -9.15
C ASP A 60 6.77 7.99 -10.59
N GLU A 61 6.93 9.21 -11.10
CA GLU A 61 7.40 9.46 -12.45
C GLU A 61 8.78 8.84 -12.70
N ASP A 62 9.69 8.95 -11.73
CA ASP A 62 11.03 8.39 -11.83
C ASP A 62 10.98 6.86 -11.91
N ALA A 63 10.16 6.21 -11.08
CA ALA A 63 9.94 4.76 -11.12
C ALA A 63 9.36 4.32 -12.46
N LEU A 64 8.42 5.09 -13.05
CA LEU A 64 7.88 4.79 -14.37
C LEU A 64 8.94 4.90 -15.47
N VAL A 65 9.78 5.94 -15.43
CA VAL A 65 10.92 6.10 -16.35
C VAL A 65 11.87 4.91 -16.23
N GLN A 66 12.20 4.49 -15.02
CA GLN A 66 13.03 3.30 -14.77
C GLN A 66 12.37 2.04 -15.34
N ILE A 67 11.09 1.79 -15.07
CA ILE A 67 10.35 0.61 -15.58
C ILE A 67 10.36 0.58 -17.12
N LEU A 68 10.23 1.73 -17.78
CA LEU A 68 10.19 1.83 -19.23
C LEU A 68 11.55 1.62 -19.90
N SER A 69 12.66 1.85 -19.20
CA SER A 69 14.00 1.92 -19.80
C SER A 69 15.03 0.93 -19.23
N GLU A 70 15.02 0.64 -17.95
CA GLU A 70 16.07 -0.13 -17.26
C GLU A 70 15.92 -1.65 -17.27
N PRO A 71 14.75 -2.27 -16.99
CA PRO A 71 14.68 -3.71 -16.84
C PRO A 71 15.02 -4.46 -18.13
N LYS A 72 15.37 -5.74 -18.02
CA LYS A 72 15.68 -6.59 -19.18
C LYS A 72 14.51 -6.63 -20.19
N ASN A 73 13.29 -6.57 -19.68
CA ASN A 73 12.05 -6.59 -20.43
C ASN A 73 11.40 -5.20 -20.57
N ALA A 74 12.19 -4.12 -20.49
CA ALA A 74 11.67 -2.76 -20.60
C ALA A 74 11.03 -2.49 -21.97
N LEU A 75 9.92 -1.74 -22.01
CA LEU A 75 9.16 -1.48 -23.23
C LEU A 75 10.00 -0.79 -24.31
N VAL A 76 10.84 0.18 -23.95
CA VAL A 76 11.73 0.86 -24.90
C VAL A 76 12.66 -0.15 -25.60
N LYS A 77 13.22 -1.12 -24.86
CA LYS A 77 14.09 -2.17 -25.42
C LYS A 77 13.33 -3.14 -26.32
N GLN A 78 12.04 -3.39 -26.04
CA GLN A 78 11.21 -4.24 -26.88
C GLN A 78 10.91 -3.56 -28.23
N TYR A 79 10.54 -2.28 -28.21
CA TYR A 79 10.27 -1.52 -29.43
C TYR A 79 11.52 -1.28 -30.29
N GLN A 80 12.70 -1.13 -29.69
CA GLN A 80 13.96 -0.98 -30.44
C GLN A 80 14.41 -2.23 -31.21
N ARG A 81 13.87 -3.41 -30.86
CA ARG A 81 14.21 -4.68 -31.51
C ARG A 81 13.26 -5.05 -32.66
N LEU A 82 12.14 -4.33 -32.78
CA LEU A 82 11.19 -4.44 -33.90
C LEU A 82 11.69 -3.59 -35.08
#